data_AF-Q9F8C2-F1
#
_entry.id   AF-Q9F8C2-F1
#
_cell.length_a   1.000
_cell.length_b   1.000
_cell.length_c   1.000
_cell.angle_alpha   90.00
_cell.angle_beta   90.00
_cell.angle_gamma   90.00
#
_symmetry.space_group_name_H-M   'P 1'
#
loop_
_entity.id
_entity.type
_entity.pdbx_description
1 polymer ?
#
loop_
_entity_poly.entity_id
_entity_poly.type
_entity_poly.pdbx_seq_one_letter_code
_entity_poly.pdbx_strand_id
1 'polypeptide(L)'
;MIDFLLLKSLHSLLGLTITVCDQNFSVIREYKSEKTISLFYNHYLILSNFSKTQHDFLFHYGSLGELFLVHHIQQYYIIIGPWRSNVIDPLLLKKKLTETQINASEQNYFIDRLSQLPFFSLSQIRELLIVTNYCLTGVVKDKLSEPLHYYTKGWSNSFDLDKIKQFSKQNMSSYKYQYHFENNILKVC
;
A
#
# COMPACT_ATOMS: atom_id res chain seq x y z
N MET A 1 3.24 -26.52 5.65
CA MET A 1 4.29 -26.83 4.65
C MET A 1 3.91 -26.10 3.37
N ILE A 2 4.80 -25.28 2.83
CA ILE A 2 4.51 -24.57 1.57
C ILE A 2 4.55 -25.55 0.41
N ASP A 3 3.51 -25.52 -0.42
CA ASP A 3 3.49 -26.25 -1.69
C ASP A 3 4.08 -25.37 -2.80
N PHE A 4 5.32 -25.68 -3.20
CA PHE A 4 6.01 -24.96 -4.25
C PHE A 4 5.38 -25.16 -5.64
N LEU A 5 4.73 -26.30 -5.89
CA LEU A 5 4.03 -26.54 -7.16
C LEU A 5 2.81 -25.60 -7.24
N LEU A 6 2.06 -25.48 -6.15
CA LEU A 6 0.94 -24.56 -6.08
C LEU A 6 1.37 -23.10 -6.27
N LEU A 7 2.49 -22.68 -5.66
CA LEU A 7 3.07 -21.35 -5.89
C LEU A 7 3.44 -21.10 -7.36
N LYS A 8 4.02 -22.10 -8.04
CA LYS A 8 4.36 -22.00 -9.46
C LYS A 8 3.11 -21.86 -10.33
N SER A 9 2.06 -22.63 -10.03
CA SER A 9 0.76 -22.53 -10.70
C SER A 9 0.11 -21.16 -10.47
N LEU A 10 0.16 -20.66 -9.23
CA LEU A 10 -0.36 -19.35 -8.86
C LEU A 10 0.36 -18.21 -9.60
N HIS A 11 1.70 -18.27 -9.68
CA HIS A 11 2.50 -17.36 -10.51
C HIS A 11 2.01 -17.32 -11.95
N SER A 12 1.80 -18.50 -12.55
CA SER A 12 1.39 -18.63 -13.95
C SER A 12 -0.02 -18.09 -14.20
N LEU A 13 -0.94 -18.27 -13.24
CA LEU A 13 -2.32 -17.77 -13.33
C LEU A 13 -2.41 -16.25 -13.13
N LEU A 14 -1.67 -15.71 -12.17
CA LEU A 14 -1.72 -14.28 -11.84
C LEU A 14 -0.93 -13.41 -12.83
N GLY A 15 0.07 -13.98 -13.51
CA GLY A 15 0.99 -13.18 -14.32
C GLY A 15 1.85 -12.22 -13.48
N LEU A 16 2.06 -12.54 -12.20
CA LEU A 16 2.86 -11.76 -11.24
C LEU A 16 4.10 -12.55 -10.83
N THR A 17 5.20 -11.88 -10.52
CA THR A 17 6.35 -12.57 -9.92
C THR A 17 5.99 -13.04 -8.52
N ILE A 18 6.51 -14.22 -8.14
CA ILE A 18 6.39 -14.74 -6.79
C ILE A 18 7.79 -15.08 -6.28
N THR A 19 8.22 -14.39 -5.23
CA THR A 19 9.52 -14.59 -4.58
C THR A 19 9.30 -15.18 -3.20
N VAL A 20 10.02 -16.25 -2.87
CA VAL A 20 10.02 -16.90 -1.58
C VAL A 20 11.36 -16.64 -0.90
N CYS A 21 11.31 -16.03 0.28
CA CYS A 21 12.46 -15.75 1.12
C CYS A 21 12.43 -16.58 2.40
N ASP A 22 13.61 -16.84 2.97
CA ASP A 22 13.77 -17.45 4.29
C ASP A 22 13.58 -16.44 5.42
N GLN A 23 13.78 -16.88 6.66
CA GLN A 23 13.70 -16.03 7.86
C GLN A 23 14.75 -14.91 7.89
N ASN A 24 15.85 -15.07 7.16
CA ASN A 24 16.93 -14.08 7.04
C ASN A 24 16.70 -13.13 5.85
N PHE A 25 15.50 -13.16 5.24
CA PHE A 25 15.13 -12.39 4.06
C PHE A 25 15.96 -12.71 2.80
N SER A 26 16.64 -13.86 2.79
CA SER A 26 17.37 -14.36 1.63
C SER A 26 16.42 -15.08 0.68
N VAL A 27 16.53 -14.80 -0.61
CA VAL A 27 15.69 -15.41 -1.64
C VAL A 27 16.05 -16.89 -1.79
N ILE A 28 15.10 -17.78 -1.50
CA ILE A 28 15.24 -19.23 -1.71
C ILE A 28 14.78 -19.60 -3.12
N ARG A 29 13.69 -18.97 -3.58
CA ARG A 29 13.09 -19.28 -4.89
C ARG A 29 12.41 -18.07 -5.49
N GLU A 30 12.54 -17.89 -6.79
CA GLU A 30 11.89 -16.84 -7.54
C GLU A 30 11.18 -17.45 -8.75
N TYR A 31 9.90 -17.12 -8.93
CA TYR A 31 9.11 -17.46 -10.11
C TYR A 31 8.91 -16.22 -10.97
N LYS A 32 9.49 -16.28 -12.18
CA LYS A 32 9.42 -15.24 -13.20
C LYS A 32 9.22 -15.85 -14.57
N SER A 33 8.64 -15.10 -15.49
CA SER A 33 8.48 -15.45 -16.90
C SER A 33 8.75 -14.23 -17.79
N GLU A 34 8.84 -14.43 -19.10
CA GLU A 34 8.97 -13.33 -20.07
C GLU A 34 7.79 -12.34 -20.01
N LYS A 35 6.63 -12.80 -19.51
CA LYS A 35 5.43 -11.98 -19.32
C LYS A 35 5.47 -11.15 -18.03
N THR A 36 6.36 -11.49 -17.09
CA THR A 36 6.52 -10.71 -15.86
C THR A 36 7.60 -9.65 -16.02
N ILE A 37 7.29 -8.42 -15.64
CA ILE A 37 8.26 -7.32 -15.66
C ILE A 37 9.18 -7.46 -14.45
N SER A 38 10.45 -7.75 -14.73
CA SER A 38 11.50 -7.78 -13.72
C SER A 38 12.12 -6.39 -13.62
N LEU A 39 11.82 -5.70 -12.52
CA LEU A 39 12.58 -4.57 -12.02
C LEU A 39 13.39 -5.07 -10.82
N PHE A 40 14.61 -4.57 -10.63
CA PHE A 40 15.41 -4.99 -9.49
C PHE A 40 14.83 -4.37 -8.21
N TYR A 41 14.25 -5.21 -7.36
CA TYR A 41 13.71 -4.80 -6.07
C TYR A 41 14.58 -5.33 -4.93
N ASN A 42 14.81 -4.47 -3.94
CA ASN A 42 15.47 -4.88 -2.72
C ASN A 42 14.44 -5.56 -1.79
N HIS A 43 14.37 -6.90 -1.84
CA HIS A 43 13.47 -7.71 -1.02
C HIS A 43 13.63 -7.43 0.48
N TYR A 44 14.83 -7.09 0.95
CA TYR A 44 15.06 -6.72 2.35
C TYR A 44 14.26 -5.48 2.75
N LEU A 45 14.19 -4.45 1.89
CA LEU A 45 13.40 -3.25 2.18
C LEU A 45 11.90 -3.57 2.24
N ILE A 46 11.43 -4.45 1.34
CA ILE A 46 10.03 -4.91 1.32
C ILE A 46 9.69 -5.62 2.64
N LEU A 47 10.57 -6.52 3.09
CA LEU A 47 10.35 -7.38 4.26
C LEU A 47 10.65 -6.69 5.60
N SER A 48 11.48 -5.64 5.63
CA SER A 48 11.83 -4.92 6.86
C SER A 48 10.61 -4.41 7.63
N ASN A 49 9.52 -4.10 6.92
CA ASN A 49 8.27 -3.63 7.50
C ASN A 49 7.44 -4.72 8.20
N PHE A 50 7.70 -6.02 7.95
CA PHE A 50 7.00 -7.10 8.65
C PHE A 50 7.25 -7.12 10.16
N SER A 51 8.44 -6.68 10.59
CA SER A 51 8.78 -6.57 12.01
C SER A 51 7.83 -5.67 12.81
N LYS A 52 7.06 -4.82 12.13
CA LYS A 52 6.15 -3.82 12.72
C LYS A 52 4.68 -4.23 12.66
N THR A 53 4.35 -5.36 12.02
CA THR A 53 2.96 -5.78 11.79
C THR A 53 2.60 -7.01 12.62
N GLN A 54 1.42 -7.00 13.26
CA GLN A 54 0.86 -8.18 13.93
C GLN A 54 0.15 -9.15 12.97
N HIS A 55 -0.02 -8.75 11.70
CA HIS A 55 -0.67 -9.57 10.68
C HIS A 55 0.34 -10.44 9.94
N ASP A 56 -0.15 -11.59 9.45
CA ASP A 56 0.62 -12.53 8.63
C ASP A 56 0.67 -12.12 7.15
N PHE A 57 0.19 -10.92 6.82
CA PHE A 57 0.33 -10.33 5.49
C PHE A 57 0.53 -8.81 5.58
N LEU A 58 1.12 -8.23 4.53
CA LEU A 58 1.18 -6.78 4.34
C LEU A 58 1.12 -6.41 2.86
N PHE A 59 0.63 -5.20 2.59
CA PHE A 59 0.82 -4.54 1.31
C PHE A 59 2.02 -3.61 1.39
N HIS A 60 2.97 -3.76 0.47
CA HIS A 60 4.12 -2.87 0.35
C HIS A 60 3.93 -1.94 -0.84
N TYR A 61 4.06 -0.64 -0.60
CA TYR A 61 4.06 0.37 -1.66
C TYR A 61 5.49 0.70 -2.04
N GLY A 62 5.86 0.38 -3.27
CA GLY A 62 7.18 0.63 -3.83
C GLY A 62 7.41 2.10 -4.16
N SER A 63 8.68 2.45 -4.40
CA SER A 63 9.09 3.85 -4.62
C SER A 63 8.54 4.44 -5.91
N LEU A 64 8.26 3.60 -6.92
CA LEU A 64 7.77 4.03 -8.22
C LEU A 64 6.22 3.94 -8.33
N GLY A 65 5.54 3.56 -7.25
CA GLY A 65 4.09 3.48 -7.16
C GLY A 65 3.48 2.12 -7.47
N GLU A 66 4.33 1.11 -7.64
CA GLU A 66 3.97 -0.29 -7.67
C GLU A 66 3.59 -0.83 -6.28
N LEU A 67 2.83 -1.92 -6.28
CA LEU A 67 2.37 -2.59 -5.08
C LEU A 67 2.85 -4.04 -5.06
N PHE A 68 3.07 -4.53 -3.85
CA PHE A 68 3.36 -5.92 -3.56
C PHE A 68 2.45 -6.42 -2.44
N LEU A 69 2.09 -7.69 -2.50
CA LEU A 69 1.41 -8.41 -1.44
C LEU A 69 2.44 -9.36 -0.87
N VAL A 70 2.62 -9.30 0.43
CA VAL A 70 3.58 -10.14 1.10
C VAL A 70 2.89 -10.93 2.19
N HIS A 71 3.17 -12.23 2.26
CA HIS A 71 2.68 -13.14 3.28
C HIS A 71 3.84 -13.67 4.12
N HIS A 72 3.63 -13.79 5.42
CA HIS A 72 4.53 -14.47 6.35
C HIS A 72 3.88 -15.77 6.81
N ILE A 73 4.50 -16.91 6.48
CA ILE A 73 3.95 -18.23 6.76
C ILE A 73 5.05 -19.14 7.28
N GLN A 74 4.90 -19.55 8.54
CA GLN A 74 5.84 -20.39 9.26
C GLN A 74 7.24 -19.75 9.32
N GLN A 75 8.14 -20.14 8.41
CA GLN A 75 9.53 -19.69 8.33
C GLN A 75 9.85 -19.00 7.00
N TYR A 76 8.82 -18.70 6.21
CA TYR A 76 8.97 -18.18 4.87
C TYR A 76 8.21 -16.87 4.70
N TYR A 77 8.79 -15.99 3.90
CA TYR A 77 8.13 -14.79 3.40
C TYR A 77 7.87 -14.94 1.92
N ILE A 78 6.64 -14.67 1.48
CA ILE A 78 6.21 -14.84 0.10
C ILE A 78 5.80 -13.47 -0.43
N ILE A 79 6.57 -12.95 -1.37
CA ILE A 79 6.33 -11.67 -2.04
C ILE A 79 5.67 -11.95 -3.38
N ILE A 80 4.52 -11.33 -3.61
CA ILE A 80 3.73 -11.43 -4.84
C ILE A 80 3.63 -10.04 -5.43
N GLY A 81 3.97 -9.87 -6.71
CA GLY A 81 3.95 -8.57 -7.39
C GLY A 81 5.08 -8.47 -8.41
N PRO A 82 5.51 -7.26 -8.79
CA PRO A 82 4.80 -5.98 -8.63
C PRO A 82 3.51 -5.91 -9.46
N TRP A 83 2.54 -5.09 -9.03
CA TRP A 83 1.41 -4.65 -9.85
C TRP A 83 1.09 -3.16 -9.61
N ARG A 84 0.15 -2.59 -10.39
CA ARG A 84 -0.33 -1.21 -10.19
C ARG A 84 -1.82 -1.18 -9.86
N SER A 85 -2.23 -0.20 -9.04
CA SER A 85 -3.65 0.03 -8.73
C SER A 85 -4.13 1.43 -9.09
N ASN A 86 -3.23 2.28 -9.56
CA ASN A 86 -3.52 3.63 -10.02
C ASN A 86 -2.98 3.84 -11.43
N VAL A 87 -3.49 4.87 -12.11
CA VAL A 87 -2.89 5.38 -13.34
C VAL A 87 -1.58 6.05 -12.96
N ILE A 88 -0.50 5.70 -13.67
CA ILE A 88 0.79 6.34 -13.49
C ILE A 88 0.71 7.70 -14.17
N ASP A 89 0.79 8.78 -13.40
CA ASP A 89 0.99 10.13 -13.95
C ASP A 89 2.47 10.26 -14.37
N PRO A 90 2.77 10.32 -15.67
CA PRO A 90 4.15 10.39 -16.16
C PRO A 90 4.88 11.65 -15.69
N LEU A 91 4.17 12.76 -15.46
CA LEU A 91 4.77 14.02 -15.03
C LEU A 91 5.22 13.94 -13.57
N LEU A 92 4.35 13.39 -12.72
CA LEU A 92 4.63 13.16 -11.31
C LEU A 92 5.76 12.13 -11.12
N LEU A 93 5.77 11.09 -11.93
CA LEU A 93 6.84 10.08 -11.93
C LEU A 93 8.17 10.67 -12.42
N LYS A 94 8.18 11.43 -13.52
CA LYS A 94 9.39 12.14 -14.01
C LYS A 94 9.94 13.09 -12.95
N LYS A 95 9.08 13.82 -12.26
CA LYS A 95 9.50 14.71 -11.16
C LYS A 95 10.22 13.93 -10.06
N LYS A 96 9.63 12.83 -9.57
CA LYS A 96 10.27 11.95 -8.57
C LYS A 96 11.60 11.38 -9.05
N LEU A 97 11.67 10.92 -10.30
CA LEU A 97 12.89 10.33 -10.87
C LEU A 97 14.01 11.37 -11.05
N THR A 98 13.64 12.61 -11.37
CA THR A 98 14.59 13.73 -11.50
C THR A 98 15.14 14.14 -10.13
N GLU A 99 14.28 14.16 -9.10
CA GLU A 99 14.70 14.39 -7.71
C GLU A 99 15.71 13.33 -7.21
N THR A 100 15.61 12.09 -7.73
CA THR A 100 16.55 11.00 -7.43
C THR A 100 17.82 10.98 -8.30
N GLN A 101 18.05 12.00 -9.14
CA GLN A 101 19.24 12.13 -10.00
C GLN A 101 19.42 10.99 -11.04
N ILE A 102 18.34 10.39 -11.53
CA ILE A 102 18.38 9.33 -12.56
C ILE A 102 18.46 9.95 -13.97
N ASN A 103 19.25 9.35 -14.87
CA ASN A 103 19.44 9.84 -16.23
C ASN A 103 18.16 9.77 -17.08
N ALA A 104 17.93 10.72 -17.98
CA ALA A 104 16.69 10.82 -18.76
C ALA A 104 16.34 9.56 -19.58
N SER A 105 17.34 8.84 -20.10
CA SER A 105 17.13 7.57 -20.81
C SER A 105 16.61 6.46 -19.89
N GLU A 106 17.14 6.38 -18.67
CA GLU A 106 16.71 5.43 -17.65
C GLU A 106 15.31 5.80 -17.13
N GLN A 107 14.98 7.09 -17.04
CA GLN A 107 13.64 7.52 -16.65
C GLN A 107 12.57 6.99 -17.61
N ASN A 108 12.81 7.11 -18.93
CA ASN A 108 11.88 6.58 -19.93
C ASN A 108 11.76 5.05 -19.82
N TYR A 109 12.88 4.35 -19.61
CA TYR A 109 12.86 2.91 -19.37
C TYR A 109 11.97 2.52 -18.17
N PHE A 110 12.09 3.21 -17.03
CA PHE A 110 11.25 2.92 -15.87
C PHE A 110 9.78 3.23 -16.12
N ILE A 111 9.46 4.37 -16.75
CA ILE A 111 8.08 4.74 -17.09
C ILE A 111 7.44 3.67 -17.98
N ASP A 112 8.15 3.24 -19.02
CA ASP A 112 7.66 2.22 -19.94
C ASP A 112 7.43 0.89 -19.22
N ARG A 113 8.40 0.44 -18.40
CA ARG A 113 8.26 -0.79 -17.61
C ARG A 113 7.11 -0.74 -16.62
N LEU A 114 6.93 0.36 -15.92
CA LEU A 114 5.84 0.52 -14.95
C LEU A 114 4.48 0.55 -15.63
N SER A 115 4.39 1.16 -16.82
CA SER A 115 3.14 1.20 -17.59
C SER A 115 2.66 -0.20 -18.01
N GLN A 116 3.60 -1.12 -18.23
CA GLN A 116 3.32 -2.50 -18.60
C GLN A 116 2.91 -3.36 -17.39
N LEU A 117 3.07 -2.87 -16.15
CA LEU A 117 2.67 -3.62 -14.98
C LEU A 117 1.17 -3.94 -15.02
N PRO A 118 0.79 -5.16 -14.59
CA PRO A 118 -0.60 -5.54 -14.55
C PRO A 118 -1.39 -4.65 -13.58
N PHE A 119 -2.62 -4.32 -13.95
CA PHE A 119 -3.49 -3.44 -13.19
C PHE A 119 -4.50 -4.25 -12.37
N PHE A 120 -4.54 -3.98 -11.06
CA PHE A 120 -5.52 -4.56 -10.16
C PHE A 120 -6.29 -3.43 -9.49
N SER A 121 -7.60 -3.38 -9.72
CA SER A 121 -8.53 -2.54 -8.98
C SER A 121 -8.60 -2.94 -7.50
N LEU A 122 -9.15 -2.08 -6.64
CA LEU A 122 -9.30 -2.38 -5.21
C LEU A 122 -10.08 -3.68 -4.94
N SER A 123 -11.10 -3.99 -5.75
CA SER A 123 -11.81 -5.27 -5.65
C SER A 123 -10.84 -6.43 -5.91
N GLN A 124 -10.11 -6.37 -7.02
CA GLN A 124 -9.15 -7.40 -7.42
C GLN A 124 -8.02 -7.59 -6.41
N ILE A 125 -7.61 -6.55 -5.69
CA ILE A 125 -6.64 -6.68 -4.58
C ILE A 125 -7.23 -7.50 -3.43
N ARG A 126 -8.51 -7.30 -3.10
CA ARG A 126 -9.21 -8.11 -2.09
C ARG A 126 -9.33 -9.57 -2.54
N GLU A 127 -9.75 -9.80 -3.78
CA GLU A 127 -9.84 -11.17 -4.32
C GLU A 127 -8.46 -11.84 -4.39
N LEU A 128 -7.41 -11.10 -4.77
CA LEU A 128 -6.02 -11.58 -4.75
C LEU A 128 -5.61 -12.03 -3.34
N LEU A 129 -5.94 -11.25 -2.31
CA LEU A 129 -5.63 -11.63 -0.93
C LEU A 129 -6.36 -12.91 -0.51
N ILE A 130 -7.64 -13.04 -0.87
CA ILE A 130 -8.43 -14.25 -0.54
C ILE A 130 -7.85 -15.48 -1.22
N VAL A 131 -7.57 -15.40 -2.53
CA VAL A 131 -7.04 -16.52 -3.32
C VAL A 131 -5.65 -16.91 -2.83
N THR A 132 -4.75 -15.93 -2.66
CA THR A 132 -3.39 -16.20 -2.17
C THR A 132 -3.42 -16.78 -0.75
N ASN A 133 -4.27 -16.26 0.13
CA ASN A 133 -4.44 -16.82 1.47
C ASN A 133 -4.93 -18.27 1.44
N TYR A 134 -5.93 -18.57 0.60
CA TYR A 134 -6.44 -19.93 0.46
C TYR A 134 -5.36 -20.87 -0.06
N CYS A 135 -4.63 -20.48 -1.11
CA CYS A 135 -3.53 -21.30 -1.64
C CYS A 135 -2.47 -21.60 -0.58
N LEU A 136 -2.22 -20.67 0.34
CA LEU A 136 -1.14 -20.81 1.30
C LEU A 136 -1.56 -21.50 2.61
N THR A 137 -2.81 -21.34 3.04
CA THR A 137 -3.29 -21.78 4.36
C THR A 137 -4.40 -22.83 4.28
N GLY A 138 -5.03 -22.99 3.12
CA GLY A 138 -6.24 -23.79 2.94
C GLY A 138 -7.52 -23.13 3.46
N VAL A 139 -7.44 -21.93 4.04
CA VAL A 139 -8.59 -21.25 4.66
C VAL A 139 -9.09 -20.13 3.77
N VAL A 140 -10.39 -20.15 3.46
CA VAL A 140 -11.07 -19.05 2.77
C VAL A 140 -11.49 -18.01 3.82
N LYS A 141 -10.75 -16.89 3.89
CA LYS A 141 -11.06 -15.78 4.80
C LYS A 141 -10.77 -14.46 4.10
N ASP A 142 -11.71 -13.52 4.23
CA ASP A 142 -11.47 -12.13 3.87
C ASP A 142 -10.70 -11.44 5.01
N LYS A 143 -9.39 -11.33 4.82
CA LYS A 143 -8.48 -10.69 5.78
C LYS A 143 -8.46 -9.15 5.67
N LEU A 144 -9.09 -8.57 4.64
CA LEU A 144 -9.13 -7.11 4.43
C LEU A 144 -10.33 -6.45 5.08
N SER A 145 -11.46 -7.16 5.18
CA SER A 145 -12.71 -6.60 5.71
C SER A 145 -12.56 -6.01 7.11
N GLU A 146 -11.95 -6.74 8.05
CA GLU A 146 -11.82 -6.31 9.44
C GLU A 146 -10.93 -5.06 9.60
N PRO A 147 -9.69 -5.00 9.06
CA PRO A 147 -8.88 -3.78 9.05
C PRO A 147 -9.59 -2.58 8.42
N LEU A 148 -10.33 -2.77 7.33
CA LEU A 148 -11.09 -1.70 6.67
C LEU A 148 -12.23 -1.17 7.56
N HIS A 149 -12.95 -2.05 8.25
CA HIS A 149 -13.98 -1.65 9.22
C HIS A 149 -13.37 -0.86 10.39
N TYR A 150 -12.22 -1.29 10.91
CA TYR A 150 -11.52 -0.54 11.96
C TYR A 150 -11.05 0.84 11.49
N TYR A 151 -10.47 0.90 10.29
CA TYR A 151 -10.01 2.16 9.70
C TYR A 151 -11.17 3.14 9.49
N THR A 152 -12.25 2.70 8.86
CA THR A 152 -13.44 3.53 8.61
C THR A 152 -14.14 3.96 9.89
N LYS A 153 -14.23 3.08 10.90
CA LYS A 153 -14.74 3.44 12.24
C LYS A 153 -13.86 4.48 12.93
N GLY A 154 -12.53 4.36 12.81
CA GLY A 154 -11.59 5.36 13.31
C GLY A 154 -11.78 6.74 12.67
N TRP A 155 -12.09 6.76 11.37
CA TRP A 155 -12.43 7.99 10.64
C TRP A 155 -13.74 8.59 11.11
N SER A 156 -14.80 7.79 11.28
CA SER A 156 -16.07 8.30 11.82
C SER A 156 -15.86 8.97 13.19
N ASN A 157 -15.11 8.31 14.07
CA ASN A 157 -14.85 8.81 15.42
C ASN A 157 -14.01 10.10 15.43
N SER A 158 -13.05 10.24 14.51
CA SER A 158 -12.23 11.45 14.41
C SER A 158 -12.94 12.60 13.70
N PHE A 159 -13.81 12.30 12.73
CA PHE A 159 -14.55 13.29 11.97
C PHE A 159 -15.63 13.97 12.81
N ASP A 160 -16.20 13.28 13.81
CA ASP A 160 -17.29 13.85 14.63
C ASP A 160 -16.78 14.85 15.68
N LEU A 161 -15.71 14.58 16.42
CA LEU A 161 -15.37 15.42 17.58
C LEU A 161 -14.72 16.76 17.23
N ASP A 162 -13.79 16.79 16.27
CA ASP A 162 -13.01 18.00 15.99
C ASP A 162 -13.77 18.98 15.08
N LYS A 163 -14.57 18.47 14.13
CA LYS A 163 -15.45 19.32 13.32
C LYS A 163 -16.60 19.89 14.15
N ILE A 164 -17.27 19.10 15.00
CA ILE A 164 -18.34 19.62 15.88
C ILE A 164 -17.78 20.70 16.82
N LYS A 165 -16.58 20.52 17.36
CA LYS A 165 -15.91 21.54 18.20
C LYS A 165 -15.51 22.79 17.42
N GLN A 166 -15.09 22.67 16.15
CA GLN A 166 -14.81 23.83 15.31
C GLN A 166 -16.08 24.58 14.90
N PHE A 167 -17.14 23.87 14.50
CA PHE A 167 -18.43 24.48 14.19
C PHE A 167 -19.07 25.16 15.40
N SER A 168 -18.95 24.58 16.60
CA SER A 168 -19.46 25.22 17.83
C SER A 168 -18.67 26.46 18.23
N LYS A 169 -17.34 26.47 18.02
CA LYS A 169 -16.49 27.65 18.24
C LYS A 169 -16.77 28.78 17.24
N GLN A 170 -17.11 28.45 16.00
CA GLN A 170 -17.39 29.43 14.95
C GLN A 170 -18.83 29.98 15.00
N ASN A 171 -19.76 29.29 15.67
CA ASN A 171 -21.12 29.78 15.93
C ASN A 171 -21.16 30.73 17.15
N MET A 172 -20.40 31.82 17.12
CA MET A 172 -20.68 32.97 17.99
C MET A 172 -21.88 33.73 17.41
N SER A 173 -22.92 33.97 18.21
CA SER A 173 -23.97 34.92 17.82
C SER A 173 -23.36 36.30 17.63
N SER A 174 -23.91 37.12 16.71
CA SER A 174 -23.39 38.45 16.38
C SER A 174 -23.14 39.31 17.63
N TYR A 175 -24.05 39.23 18.59
CA TYR A 175 -23.94 39.92 19.88
C TYR A 175 -22.71 39.49 20.70
N LYS A 176 -22.40 38.18 20.74
CA LYS A 176 -21.25 37.65 21.49
C LYS A 176 -19.92 38.09 20.86
N TYR A 177 -19.87 38.09 19.53
CA TYR A 177 -18.70 38.58 18.79
C TYR A 177 -18.46 40.07 19.06
N GLN A 178 -19.52 40.88 18.99
CA GLN A 178 -19.44 42.32 19.19
C GLN A 178 -19.00 42.68 20.63
N TYR A 179 -19.56 42.01 21.63
CA TYR A 179 -19.13 42.16 23.03
C TYR A 179 -17.65 41.80 23.27
N HIS A 180 -17.15 40.75 22.62
CA HIS A 180 -15.74 40.36 22.72
C HIS A 180 -14.81 41.35 22.01
N PHE A 181 -15.24 41.89 20.87
CA PHE A 181 -14.49 42.89 20.12
C PHE A 181 -14.37 44.21 20.92
N GLU A 182 -15.49 44.70 21.45
CA GLU A 182 -15.52 45.93 22.27
C GLU A 182 -14.65 45.79 23.53
N ASN A 183 -14.71 44.64 24.21
CA ASN A 183 -13.85 44.37 25.37
C ASN A 183 -12.36 44.27 25.03
N ASN A 184 -12.01 43.80 23.83
CA ASN A 184 -10.61 43.74 23.41
C ASN A 184 -10.06 45.14 23.10
N ILE A 185 -10.88 46.04 22.56
CA ILE A 185 -10.49 47.44 22.36
C ILE A 185 -10.24 48.13 23.71
N LEU A 186 -11.13 47.92 24.68
CA LEU A 186 -11.02 48.50 26.02
C LEU A 186 -9.79 48.03 26.81
N LYS A 187 -9.16 46.91 26.42
CA LYS A 187 -7.93 46.39 27.04
C LYS A 187 -6.65 46.97 26.44
N VAL A 188 -6.75 47.64 25.30
CA VAL A 188 -5.59 48.20 24.56
C VAL A 188 -5.52 49.73 24.74
N CYS A 189 -6.47 50.34 25.44
CA CYS A 189 -6.40 51.70 25.98
C CYS A 189 -5.95 51.69 27.44
#